data_AF-A0A356EW09-F1
#
_entry.id   AF-A0A356EW09-F1
#
_cell.length_a   1.000
_cell.length_b   1.000
_cell.length_c   1.000
_cell.angle_alpha   90.00
_cell.angle_beta   90.00
_cell.angle_gamma   90.00
#
_symmetry.space_group_name_H-M   'P 1'
#
loop_
_entity.id
_entity.type
_entity.pdbx_description
1 polymer ?
#
loop_
_entity_poly.entity_id
_entity_poly.type
_entity_poly.pdbx_seq_one_letter_code
_entity_poly.pdbx_strand_id
1 'polypeptide(L)'
;MGCIPESTNEERSAPRHYSRTRQILLLTVVIIAVACVDFLGFTAEGENLKAVLSDLGCRSSGSLGGWPMGQEHRIAFDRPLTDDEIARLAAAMAQCRRRYFAIILRGWDISDVRLDEIRETLFARSKGWVKRGRAGKANER
;
A
#
# COMPACT_ATOMS: atom_id res chain seq x y z
N MET A 1 -84.32 8.41 -8.38
CA MET A 1 -83.09 9.21 -8.50
C MET A 1 -82.07 8.60 -7.55
N GLY A 2 -81.11 7.84 -8.07
CA GLY A 2 -80.13 7.09 -7.28
C GLY A 2 -78.89 7.93 -7.02
N CYS A 3 -78.51 8.05 -5.76
CA CYS A 3 -77.21 8.59 -5.34
C CYS A 3 -76.12 7.59 -5.73
N ILE A 4 -75.17 8.03 -6.55
CA ILE A 4 -73.94 7.29 -6.84
C ILE A 4 -72.99 7.55 -5.67
N PRO A 5 -72.52 6.52 -4.94
CA PRO A 5 -71.56 6.72 -3.87
C PRO A 5 -70.21 7.11 -4.45
N GLU A 6 -69.69 8.22 -3.92
CA GLU A 6 -68.37 8.77 -4.17
C GLU A 6 -67.32 7.75 -3.71
N SER A 7 -66.72 7.04 -4.66
CA SER A 7 -65.63 6.12 -4.40
C SER A 7 -64.40 6.92 -3.96
N THR A 8 -64.17 6.98 -2.65
CA THR A 8 -62.95 7.47 -2.04
C THR A 8 -61.77 6.65 -2.55
N ASN A 9 -61.04 7.27 -3.48
CA ASN A 9 -59.75 6.80 -3.96
C ASN A 9 -58.76 6.92 -2.80
N GLU A 10 -58.75 5.93 -1.90
CA GLU A 10 -57.63 5.70 -0.99
C GLU A 10 -56.42 5.32 -1.83
N GLU A 11 -55.73 6.35 -2.32
CA GLU A 11 -54.44 6.22 -2.98
C GLU A 11 -53.45 5.72 -1.92
N ARG A 12 -53.38 4.39 -1.76
CA ARG A 12 -52.41 3.67 -0.96
C ARG A 12 -51.02 4.01 -1.49
N SER A 13 -50.49 5.12 -0.97
CA SER A 13 -49.12 5.54 -1.14
C SER A 13 -48.23 4.49 -0.47
N ALA A 14 -47.90 3.44 -1.21
CA ALA A 14 -46.96 2.42 -0.77
C ALA A 14 -45.68 3.13 -0.29
N PRO A 15 -45.13 2.74 0.87
CA PRO A 15 -44.07 3.50 1.52
C PRO A 15 -42.82 3.51 0.65
N ARG A 16 -42.51 4.67 0.04
CA ARG A 16 -41.28 4.97 -0.71
C ARG A 16 -39.99 4.76 0.13
N HIS A 17 -40.11 4.50 1.43
CA HIS A 17 -39.00 4.21 2.33
C HIS A 17 -38.33 2.86 2.07
N TYR A 18 -39.05 1.86 1.57
CA TYR A 18 -38.48 0.52 1.35
C TYR A 18 -37.40 0.51 0.25
N SER A 19 -37.55 1.34 -0.78
CA SER A 19 -36.57 1.42 -1.89
C SER A 19 -35.27 2.11 -1.47
N ARG A 20 -35.32 3.14 -0.62
CA ARG A 20 -34.13 3.85 -0.13
C ARG A 20 -33.27 2.98 0.77
N THR A 21 -33.87 2.25 1.70
CA THR A 21 -33.12 1.34 2.59
C THR A 21 -32.42 0.24 1.81
N ARG A 22 -33.10 -0.34 0.80
CA ARG A 22 -32.49 -1.32 -0.10
C ARG A 22 -31.32 -0.73 -0.89
N GLN A 23 -31.45 0.49 -1.41
CA GLN A 23 -30.38 1.18 -2.13
C GLN A 23 -29.16 1.44 -1.24
N ILE A 24 -29.37 1.91 -0.01
CA ILE A 24 -28.30 2.14 0.96
C ILE A 24 -27.58 0.83 1.26
N LEU A 25 -28.32 -0.26 1.54
CA LEU A 25 -27.73 -1.55 1.84
C LEU A 25 -26.89 -2.09 0.67
N LEU A 26 -27.41 -2.00 -0.56
CA LEU A 26 -26.65 -2.38 -1.75
C LEU A 26 -25.37 -1.55 -1.92
N LEU A 27 -25.46 -0.23 -1.72
CA LEU A 27 -24.31 0.66 -1.81
C LEU A 27 -23.25 0.33 -0.74
N THR A 28 -23.67 0.05 0.50
CA THR A 28 -22.77 -0.39 1.57
C THR A 28 -22.06 -1.69 1.21
N VAL A 29 -22.77 -2.68 0.67
CA VAL A 29 -22.16 -3.94 0.23
C VAL A 29 -21.12 -3.71 -0.86
N VAL A 30 -21.40 -2.84 -1.83
CA VAL A 30 -20.44 -2.48 -2.91
C VAL A 30 -19.19 -1.81 -2.32
N ILE A 31 -19.34 -0.88 -1.39
CA ILE A 31 -18.20 -0.21 -0.73
C ILE A 31 -17.33 -1.22 0.01
N ILE A 32 -17.93 -2.14 0.77
CA ILE A 32 -17.19 -3.20 1.48
C ILE A 32 -16.45 -4.09 0.48
N ALA A 33 -17.09 -4.50 -0.61
CA ALA A 33 -16.45 -5.33 -1.62
C ALA A 33 -15.22 -4.65 -2.24
N VAL A 34 -15.33 -3.35 -2.59
CA VAL A 34 -14.21 -2.55 -3.11
C VAL A 34 -13.09 -2.45 -2.06
N ALA A 35 -13.42 -2.18 -0.80
CA ALA A 35 -12.44 -2.11 0.28
C ALA A 35 -11.72 -3.45 0.49
N CYS A 36 -12.42 -4.58 0.39
CA CYS A 36 -11.81 -5.91 0.46
C CYS A 36 -10.82 -6.16 -0.68
N VAL A 37 -11.19 -5.84 -1.92
CA VAL A 37 -10.28 -5.99 -3.09
C VAL A 37 -9.04 -5.12 -2.93
N ASP A 38 -9.22 -3.88 -2.48
CA ASP A 38 -8.12 -2.93 -2.24
C ASP A 38 -7.20 -3.42 -1.11
N PHE A 39 -7.76 -3.95 -0.03
CA PHE A 39 -7.00 -4.52 1.08
C PHE A 39 -6.20 -5.76 0.64
N LEU A 40 -6.82 -6.67 -0.12
CA LEU A 40 -6.15 -7.86 -0.65
C LEU A 40 -4.96 -7.48 -1.55
N GLY A 41 -5.16 -6.51 -2.45
CA GLY A 41 -4.07 -5.96 -3.27
C GLY A 41 -2.93 -5.41 -2.43
N PHE A 42 -3.27 -4.61 -1.40
CA PHE A 42 -2.28 -4.04 -0.48
C PHE A 42 -1.47 -5.11 0.27
N THR A 43 -2.12 -6.21 0.70
CA THR A 43 -1.44 -7.33 1.36
C THR A 43 -0.54 -8.10 0.41
N ALA A 44 -1.01 -8.41 -0.80
CA ALA A 44 -0.23 -9.15 -1.80
C ALA A 44 1.03 -8.38 -2.24
N GLU A 45 0.92 -7.06 -2.46
CA GLU A 45 2.08 -6.19 -2.70
C GLU A 45 3.12 -6.31 -1.57
N GLY A 46 2.66 -6.41 -0.32
CA GLY A 46 3.53 -6.54 0.85
C GLY A 46 4.24 -7.88 0.96
N GLU A 47 3.58 -8.98 0.61
CA GLU A 47 4.18 -10.31 0.62
C GLU A 47 5.25 -10.46 -0.45
N ASN A 48 4.97 -9.97 -1.67
CA ASN A 48 5.95 -9.95 -2.76
C ASN A 48 7.19 -9.13 -2.38
N LEU A 49 6.99 -7.94 -1.80
CA LEU A 49 8.10 -7.13 -1.31
C LEU A 49 8.90 -7.86 -0.23
N LYS A 50 8.24 -8.48 0.76
CA LYS A 50 8.93 -9.24 1.82
C LYS A 50 9.74 -10.40 1.25
N ALA A 51 9.22 -11.11 0.25
CA ALA A 51 9.93 -12.20 -0.40
C ALA A 51 11.21 -11.68 -1.08
N VAL A 52 11.12 -10.60 -1.86
CA VAL A 52 12.30 -9.98 -2.50
C VAL A 52 13.30 -9.50 -1.46
N LEU A 53 12.83 -8.85 -0.40
CA LEU A 53 13.67 -8.33 0.69
C LEU A 53 14.38 -9.44 1.48
N SER A 54 13.70 -10.58 1.68
CA SER A 54 14.28 -11.76 2.33
C SER A 54 15.36 -12.40 1.46
N ASP A 55 15.11 -12.52 0.15
CA ASP A 55 16.07 -13.09 -0.79
C ASP A 55 17.33 -12.21 -0.94
N LEU A 56 17.17 -10.88 -0.87
CA LEU A 56 18.29 -9.95 -0.84
C LEU A 56 19.05 -9.91 0.52
N GLY A 57 18.64 -10.72 1.50
CA GLY A 57 19.29 -10.80 2.81
C GLY A 57 19.15 -9.52 3.65
N CYS A 58 18.12 -8.72 3.40
CA CYS A 58 17.94 -7.46 4.11
C CYS A 58 17.30 -7.67 5.49
N ARG A 59 17.60 -6.75 6.41
CA ARG A 59 16.80 -6.57 7.62
C ARG A 59 15.77 -5.50 7.33
N SER A 60 14.50 -5.89 7.25
CA SER A 60 13.39 -4.95 7.12
C SER A 60 12.65 -4.81 8.44
N SER A 61 12.42 -3.57 8.86
CA SER A 61 11.46 -3.27 9.92
C SER A 61 10.33 -2.46 9.30
N GLY A 62 9.11 -3.02 9.29
CA GLY A 62 7.91 -2.25 9.00
C GLY A 62 7.77 -1.18 10.08
N SER A 63 7.75 0.08 9.68
CA SER A 63 7.86 1.20 10.61
C SER A 63 6.75 2.19 10.31
N LEU A 64 5.63 2.02 11.01
CA LEU A 64 4.45 2.90 11.00
C LEU A 64 3.57 2.91 9.74
N GLY A 65 2.26 2.91 10.00
CA GLY A 65 1.21 2.97 8.99
C GLY A 65 0.80 1.61 8.42
N GLY A 66 -0.43 1.54 7.94
CA GLY A 66 -1.02 0.37 7.30
C GLY A 66 -2.14 0.79 6.36
N TRP A 67 -2.86 -0.18 5.81
CA TRP A 67 -4.06 0.10 5.04
C TRP A 67 -5.05 0.90 5.90
N PRO A 68 -5.70 1.96 5.37
CA PRO A 68 -5.65 2.44 3.98
C PRO A 68 -4.58 3.51 3.72
N MET A 69 -3.95 4.05 4.77
CA MET A 69 -3.09 5.25 4.72
C MET A 69 -1.71 5.01 4.10
N GLY A 70 -1.28 3.75 4.01
CA GLY A 70 0.03 3.36 3.52
C GLY A 70 1.01 3.02 4.64
N GLN A 71 2.16 2.46 4.27
CA GLN A 71 3.13 1.88 5.21
C GLN A 71 4.55 2.34 4.89
N GLU A 72 5.29 2.80 5.90
CA GLU A 72 6.72 3.08 5.77
C GLU A 72 7.54 1.80 6.05
N HIS A 73 8.51 1.55 5.17
CA HIS A 73 9.47 0.46 5.26
C HIS A 73 10.87 1.00 5.47
N ARG A 74 11.50 0.58 6.56
CA ARG A 74 12.92 0.80 6.77
C ARG A 74 13.65 -0.47 6.38
N ILE A 75 14.51 -0.35 5.39
CA ILE A 75 15.26 -1.47 4.80
C ILE A 75 16.72 -1.19 5.04
N ALA A 76 17.40 -2.09 5.76
CA ALA A 76 18.84 -2.01 5.96
C ALA A 76 19.52 -3.18 5.26
N PHE A 77 20.56 -2.85 4.49
CA PHE A 77 21.43 -3.83 3.84
C PHE A 77 22.78 -3.88 4.56
N ASP A 78 23.17 -5.08 4.99
CA ASP A 78 24.45 -5.33 5.67
C ASP A 78 25.61 -5.55 4.66
N ARG A 79 25.29 -5.79 3.38
CA ARG A 79 26.27 -5.96 2.29
C ARG A 79 25.93 -5.08 1.08
N PRO A 80 26.91 -4.74 0.22
CA PRO A 80 26.67 -4.19 -1.11
C PRO A 80 25.72 -5.04 -1.94
N LEU A 81 24.81 -4.38 -2.66
CA LEU A 81 23.96 -4.99 -3.67
C LEU A 81 24.60 -4.83 -5.04
N THR A 82 24.39 -5.81 -5.90
CA THR A 82 24.72 -5.71 -7.32
C THR A 82 23.67 -4.89 -8.08
N ASP A 83 24.00 -4.47 -9.29
CA ASP A 83 23.11 -3.69 -10.16
C ASP A 83 21.81 -4.45 -10.47
N ASP A 84 21.91 -5.77 -10.68
CA ASP A 84 20.76 -6.64 -10.88
C ASP A 84 19.86 -6.69 -9.64
N GLU A 85 20.46 -6.76 -8.45
CA GLU A 85 19.73 -6.76 -7.18
C GLU A 85 19.04 -5.40 -6.92
N ILE A 86 19.71 -4.30 -7.26
CA ILE A 86 19.15 -2.94 -7.20
C ILE A 86 17.98 -2.82 -8.16
N ALA A 87 18.10 -3.31 -9.40
CA ALA A 87 17.03 -3.31 -10.38
C ALA A 87 15.83 -4.16 -9.93
N ARG A 88 16.09 -5.35 -9.36
CA ARG A 88 15.05 -6.22 -8.80
C ARG A 88 14.31 -5.57 -7.63
N LEU A 89 15.05 -4.88 -6.76
CA LEU A 89 14.49 -4.13 -5.64
C LEU A 89 13.64 -2.95 -6.14
N ALA A 90 14.15 -2.19 -7.11
CA ALA A 90 13.42 -1.08 -7.74
C ALA A 90 12.10 -1.54 -8.36
N ALA A 91 12.12 -2.67 -9.07
CA ALA A 91 10.92 -3.26 -9.66
C ALA A 91 9.88 -3.66 -8.60
N ALA A 92 10.32 -4.30 -7.50
CA ALA A 92 9.43 -4.66 -6.39
C ALA A 92 8.86 -3.43 -5.68
N MET A 93 9.67 -2.38 -5.48
CA MET A 93 9.24 -1.12 -4.88
C MET A 93 8.24 -0.37 -5.77
N ALA A 94 8.43 -0.39 -7.10
CA ALA A 94 7.55 0.26 -8.06
C ALA A 94 6.13 -0.35 -8.10
N GLN A 95 5.98 -1.62 -7.70
CA GLN A 95 4.68 -2.27 -7.60
C GLN A 95 3.89 -1.83 -6.35
N CYS A 96 4.56 -1.25 -5.36
CA CYS A 96 3.96 -0.91 -4.07
C CYS A 96 3.42 0.53 -4.05
N ARG A 97 2.12 0.70 -4.31
CA ARG A 97 1.54 2.05 -4.55
C ARG A 97 1.46 2.94 -3.33
N ARG A 98 1.22 2.33 -2.15
CA ARG A 98 1.02 3.04 -0.87
C ARG A 98 2.14 2.75 0.13
N ARG A 99 3.35 2.44 -0.35
CA ARG A 99 4.51 2.19 0.51
C ARG A 99 5.56 3.27 0.32
N TYR A 100 6.18 3.65 1.43
CA TYR A 100 7.26 4.63 1.49
C TYR A 100 8.52 3.91 1.94
N PHE A 101 9.64 4.16 1.28
CA PHE A 101 10.86 3.39 1.53
C PHE A 101 11.97 4.29 2.08
N ALA A 102 12.59 3.83 3.16
CA ALA A 102 13.78 4.39 3.75
C ALA A 102 14.88 3.33 3.69
N ILE A 103 15.84 3.51 2.79
CA ILE A 103 16.90 2.54 2.54
C ILE A 103 18.20 2.99 3.21
N ILE A 104 18.77 2.12 4.02
CA ILE A 104 19.99 2.35 4.79
C ILE A 104 21.08 1.40 4.29
N LEU A 105 22.09 1.97 3.62
CA LEU A 105 23.25 1.25 3.12
C LEU A 105 24.33 1.27 4.20
N ARG A 106 24.50 0.19 4.97
CA ARG A 106 25.43 0.15 6.13
C ARG A 106 26.77 -0.41 5.72
N GLY A 107 27.84 0.35 5.97
CA GLY A 107 29.22 -0.10 5.69
C GLY A 107 29.56 -0.16 4.20
N TRP A 108 28.75 0.49 3.35
CA TRP A 108 29.04 0.61 1.93
C TRP A 108 29.99 1.78 1.71
N ASP A 109 31.19 1.49 1.21
CA ASP A 109 32.10 2.50 0.70
C ASP A 109 31.72 2.82 -0.75
N ILE A 110 30.79 3.76 -0.92
CA ILE A 110 30.30 4.20 -2.23
C ILE A 110 30.53 5.68 -2.43
N SER A 111 30.88 6.03 -3.66
CA SER A 111 30.97 7.41 -4.10
C SER A 111 29.59 8.07 -4.09
N ASP A 112 29.60 9.39 -3.98
CA ASP A 112 28.37 10.19 -4.00
C ASP A 112 27.64 10.04 -5.35
N VAL A 113 28.40 9.96 -6.44
CA VAL A 113 27.87 9.70 -7.80
C VAL A 113 27.11 8.37 -7.84
N ARG A 114 27.70 7.29 -7.31
CA ARG A 114 27.05 5.98 -7.29
C ARG A 114 25.83 5.95 -6.39
N LEU A 115 25.87 6.67 -5.27
CA LEU A 115 24.73 6.81 -4.37
C LEU A 115 23.55 7.49 -5.07
N ASP A 116 23.81 8.53 -5.86
CA ASP A 116 22.79 9.23 -6.63
C ASP A 116 22.21 8.34 -7.75
N GLU A 117 23.05 7.59 -8.48
CA GLU A 117 22.57 6.60 -9.47
C GLU A 117 21.64 5.55 -8.85
N ILE A 118 22.02 5.02 -7.68
CA ILE A 118 21.20 4.06 -6.93
C ILE A 118 19.88 4.70 -6.52
N ARG A 119 19.92 5.95 -6.05
CA ARG A 119 18.72 6.70 -5.65
C ARG A 119 17.79 6.91 -6.84
N GLU A 120 18.32 7.32 -8.00
CA GLU A 120 17.53 7.48 -9.22
C GLU A 120 16.90 6.16 -9.65
N THR A 121 17.66 5.07 -9.62
CA THR A 121 17.19 3.74 -10.01
C THR A 121 16.06 3.25 -9.09
N LEU A 122 16.23 3.36 -7.78
CA LEU A 122 15.27 2.86 -6.79
C LEU A 122 13.98 3.71 -6.74
N PHE A 123 14.10 5.02 -6.95
CA PHE A 123 12.99 5.97 -6.79
C PHE A 123 12.47 6.57 -8.10
N ALA A 124 12.90 6.08 -9.26
CA ALA A 124 12.33 6.49 -10.55
C ALA A 124 10.80 6.33 -10.59
N ARG A 125 10.26 5.33 -9.87
CA ARG A 125 8.83 4.98 -9.86
C ARG A 125 8.24 4.75 -8.47
N SER A 126 8.99 5.05 -7.42
CA SER A 126 8.58 4.80 -6.03
C SER A 126 8.88 6.01 -5.14
N LYS A 127 8.20 6.11 -3.99
CA LYS A 127 8.41 7.20 -3.04
C LYS A 127 9.37 6.75 -1.95
N GLY A 128 10.44 7.53 -1.73
CA GLY A 128 11.33 7.26 -0.62
C GLY A 128 12.64 8.05 -0.65
N TRP A 129 13.56 7.62 0.21
CA TRP A 129 14.90 8.18 0.32
C TRP A 129 15.92 7.09 0.65
N VAL A 130 17.17 7.31 0.23
CA VAL A 130 18.33 6.48 0.58
C VAL A 130 19.26 7.32 1.44
N LYS A 131 19.85 6.72 2.47
CA LYS A 131 20.90 7.34 3.30
C LYS A 131 22.01 6.35 3.58
N ARG A 132 23.26 6.84 3.60
CA ARG A 132 24.40 6.08 4.14
C ARG A 132 24.22 5.88 5.65
N GLY A 133 24.24 4.63 6.08
CA GLY A 133 24.29 4.29 7.50
C GLY A 133 25.73 4.45 8.00
N ARG A 134 25.93 5.09 9.16
CA ARG A 134 27.22 4.98 9.86
C ARG A 134 27.49 3.50 10.07
N ALA A 135 28.70 3.03 9.71
CA ALA A 135 29.18 1.72 10.14
C ALA A 135 28.97 1.67 11.66
N GLY A 136 28.09 0.78 12.11
CA GLY A 136 27.94 0.55 13.54
C GLY A 136 29.32 0.18 14.04
N LYS A 137 29.81 0.87 15.09
CA LYS A 137 30.99 0.39 15.82
C LYS A 137 30.72 -1.08 16.09
N ALA A 138 31.48 -1.96 15.45
CA ALA A 138 31.40 -3.39 15.72
C ALA A 138 31.52 -3.51 17.24
N ASN A 139 30.53 -4.18 17.83
CA ASN A 139 30.51 -4.41 19.26
C ASN A 139 31.67 -5.38 19.56
N GLU A 140 32.84 -4.83 19.85
CA GLU A 140 33.96 -5.57 20.45
C GLU A 140 33.46 -6.08 21.80
N ARG A 141 33.07 -7.36 21.82
CA ARG A 141 32.85 -8.16 23.02
C ARG A 141 33.55 -9.48 22.82
#